data_AF-A0AAU7JU38-F1
#
_entry.id   AF-A0AAU7JU38-F1
#
_cell.length_a   1.000
_cell.length_b   1.000
_cell.length_c   1.000
_cell.angle_alpha   90.00
_cell.angle_beta   90.00
_cell.angle_gamma   90.00
#
_symmetry.space_group_name_H-M   'P 1'
#
loop_
_entity.id
_entity.type
_entity.pdbx_description
1 polymer ?
#
loop_
_entity_poly.entity_id
_entity_poly.type
_entity_poly.pdbx_seq_one_letter_code
_entity_poly.pdbx_strand_id
1 'polypeptide(L)'
;MPSLHPVVGGVLAGVVAATALRLLRGSPPGGAESWDRTNHAGGTVTLLEGPAYAAGAACAAGFAGAGPGPVLAAAAAAGLGAVDDLVGDSSSKGFKGHLGALARGEVTTGAVKILGLGLTGLASAALVDGASRRAGRVAAGDTPTFVDTLVGAGVVAGSANLLNLLDLRPGRALKVTLLWGALAGTRAPSAAAGAAAAGAAVGLLRPDLAGTAMLGDTGANSAGALLGSALVQSTGRRGRLVSLAVLSALTLASEKVSFTKVIESTPVLRDLDALGRR
;
A
#
# COMPACT_ATOMS: atom_id res chain seq x y z
N MET A 1 5.97 -20.93 -17.51
CA MET A 1 6.27 -21.43 -16.14
C MET A 1 4.95 -21.51 -15.38
N PRO A 2 4.65 -22.60 -14.66
CA PRO A 2 3.45 -22.67 -13.83
C PRO A 2 3.52 -21.61 -12.72
N SER A 3 2.43 -20.87 -12.52
CA SER A 3 2.31 -19.89 -11.44
C SER A 3 2.31 -20.60 -10.09
N LEU A 4 3.12 -20.13 -9.13
CA LEU A 4 3.10 -20.65 -7.77
C LEU A 4 1.70 -20.52 -7.16
N HIS A 5 1.31 -21.50 -6.34
CA HIS A 5 0.05 -21.43 -5.61
C HIS A 5 0.04 -20.16 -4.72
N PRO A 6 -1.07 -19.40 -4.64
CA PRO A 6 -1.11 -18.14 -3.88
C PRO A 6 -0.61 -18.27 -2.45
N VAL A 7 -0.94 -19.37 -1.76
CA VAL A 7 -0.46 -19.64 -0.39
C VAL A 7 1.08 -19.74 -0.33
N VAL A 8 1.71 -20.41 -1.30
CA VAL A 8 3.17 -20.51 -1.38
C VAL A 8 3.77 -19.13 -1.63
N GLY A 9 3.15 -18.33 -2.51
CA GLY A 9 3.52 -16.93 -2.72
C GLY A 9 3.44 -16.09 -1.44
N GLY A 10 2.37 -16.24 -0.64
CA GLY A 10 2.24 -15.55 0.63
C GLY A 10 3.28 -15.97 1.67
N VAL A 11 3.57 -17.28 1.80
CA VAL A 11 4.63 -17.76 2.69
C VAL A 11 5.99 -17.19 2.27
N LEU A 12 6.30 -17.20 0.97
CA LEU A 12 7.52 -16.60 0.44
C LEU A 12 7.59 -15.11 0.76
N ALA A 13 6.49 -14.37 0.58
CA ALA A 13 6.43 -12.94 0.89
C ALA A 13 6.77 -12.66 2.35
N GLY A 14 6.21 -13.44 3.28
CA GLY A 14 6.46 -13.30 4.71
C GLY A 14 7.90 -13.63 5.09
N VAL A 15 8.46 -14.71 4.53
CA VAL A 15 9.86 -15.09 4.77
C VAL A 15 10.83 -14.04 4.24
N VAL A 16 10.61 -13.54 3.01
CA VAL A 16 11.44 -12.50 2.41
C VAL A 16 11.33 -11.21 3.21
N ALA A 17 10.13 -10.78 3.59
CA ALA A 17 9.93 -9.57 4.38
C ALA A 17 10.62 -9.67 5.75
N ALA A 18 10.42 -10.76 6.49
CA ALA A 18 11.06 -10.96 7.79
C ALA A 18 12.59 -11.02 7.69
N THR A 19 13.11 -11.67 6.63
CA THR A 19 14.56 -11.76 6.38
C THR A 19 15.14 -10.40 6.00
N ALA A 20 14.47 -9.67 5.10
CA ALA A 20 14.87 -8.33 4.69
C ALA A 20 14.94 -7.37 5.89
N LEU A 21 13.93 -7.39 6.78
CA LEU A 21 13.96 -6.56 7.98
C LEU A 21 15.16 -6.90 8.88
N ARG A 22 15.47 -8.19 9.07
CA ARG A 22 16.64 -8.61 9.87
C ARG A 22 17.95 -8.12 9.27
N LEU A 23 18.11 -8.25 7.96
CA LEU A 23 19.31 -7.81 7.24
C LEU A 23 19.46 -6.29 7.29
N LEU A 24 18.37 -5.57 7.01
CA LEU A 24 18.33 -4.11 7.06
C LEU A 24 18.63 -3.57 8.45
N ARG A 25 18.15 -4.22 9.52
CA ARG A 25 18.50 -3.84 10.90
C ARG A 25 19.98 -4.07 11.22
N GLY A 26 20.60 -5.08 10.63
CA GLY A 26 22.03 -5.35 10.79
C GLY A 26 22.92 -4.36 10.04
N SER A 27 22.43 -3.78 8.94
CA SER A 27 23.16 -2.79 8.14
C SER A 27 22.20 -1.79 7.49
N PRO A 28 21.68 -0.81 8.24
CA PRO A 28 20.72 0.16 7.72
C PRO A 28 21.36 1.01 6.62
N PRO A 29 20.75 1.11 5.41
CA PRO A 29 21.27 1.96 4.35
C PRO A 29 21.32 3.43 4.80
N GLY A 30 22.48 4.07 4.75
CA GLY A 30 22.64 5.46 5.23
C GLY A 30 22.74 5.60 6.76
N GLY A 31 22.73 4.50 7.51
CA GLY A 31 22.80 4.51 8.99
C GLY A 31 21.43 4.46 9.66
N ALA A 32 21.39 4.07 10.94
CA ALA A 32 20.15 3.87 11.69
C ALA A 32 19.34 5.16 11.84
N GLU A 33 20.01 6.30 12.03
CA GLU A 33 19.39 7.62 12.22
C GLU A 33 18.51 8.04 11.04
N SER A 34 18.85 7.62 9.81
CA SER A 34 18.04 7.92 8.63
C SER A 34 16.64 7.29 8.69
N TRP A 35 16.51 6.16 9.40
CA TRP A 35 15.29 5.35 9.46
C TRP A 35 14.57 5.43 10.81
N ASP A 36 15.18 6.00 11.84
CA ASP A 36 14.58 6.10 13.16
C ASP A 36 13.64 7.30 13.25
N ARG A 37 12.44 7.07 13.80
CA ARG A 37 11.43 8.11 14.03
C ARG A 37 10.91 8.02 15.44
N THR A 38 10.40 9.13 15.94
CA THR A 38 9.65 9.16 17.21
C THR A 38 8.20 8.77 16.94
N ASN A 39 7.73 7.73 17.61
CA ASN A 39 6.36 7.24 17.50
C ASN A 39 5.37 8.10 18.31
N HIS A 40 4.08 7.78 18.19
CA HIS A 40 2.99 8.46 18.90
C HIS A 40 3.07 8.43 20.44
N ALA A 41 3.85 7.53 21.01
CA ALA A 41 4.06 7.37 22.45
C ALA A 41 5.43 7.92 22.92
N GLY A 42 6.17 8.60 22.04
CA GLY A 42 7.48 9.19 22.35
C GLY A 42 8.66 8.21 22.28
N GLY A 43 8.44 6.95 21.89
CA GLY A 43 9.50 5.96 21.72
C GLY A 43 10.09 5.94 20.31
N THR A 44 11.29 5.40 20.15
CA THR A 44 11.92 5.23 18.83
C THR A 44 11.33 4.03 18.09
N VAL A 45 11.01 4.23 16.81
CA VAL A 45 10.55 3.20 15.88
C VAL A 45 11.37 3.27 14.59
N THR A 46 11.71 2.12 14.01
CA THR A 46 12.43 2.10 12.72
C THR A 46 11.48 1.98 11.53
N LEU A 47 11.74 2.75 10.47
CA LEU A 47 11.02 2.70 9.19
C LEU A 47 11.52 1.60 8.24
N LEU A 48 12.51 0.79 8.65
CA LEU A 48 13.05 -0.31 7.83
C LEU A 48 12.03 -1.42 7.53
N GLU A 49 10.90 -1.43 8.22
CA GLU A 49 9.77 -2.32 7.91
C GLU A 49 9.17 -2.03 6.54
N GLY A 50 9.18 -0.78 6.09
CA GLY A 50 8.67 -0.39 4.78
C GLY A 50 9.42 -1.04 3.62
N PRO A 51 10.74 -0.83 3.49
CA PRO A 51 11.55 -1.52 2.48
C PRO A 51 11.46 -3.04 2.57
N ALA A 52 11.41 -3.60 3.80
CA ALA A 52 11.26 -5.03 4.01
C ALA A 52 9.93 -5.57 3.48
N TYR A 53 8.83 -4.85 3.75
CA TYR A 53 7.50 -5.19 3.24
C TYR A 53 7.49 -5.15 1.72
N ALA A 54 7.99 -4.05 1.13
CA ALA A 54 8.02 -3.85 -0.31
C ALA A 54 8.81 -4.96 -1.03
N ALA A 55 9.97 -5.34 -0.49
CA ALA A 55 10.78 -6.44 -1.02
C ALA A 55 10.00 -7.77 -0.99
N GLY A 56 9.42 -8.13 0.16
CA GLY A 56 8.64 -9.36 0.29
C GLY A 56 7.43 -9.40 -0.65
N ALA A 57 6.64 -8.33 -0.66
CA ALA A 57 5.41 -8.24 -1.42
C ALA A 57 5.66 -8.21 -2.95
N ALA A 58 6.59 -7.36 -3.43
CA ALA A 58 6.87 -7.23 -4.86
C ALA A 58 7.54 -8.48 -5.44
N CYS A 59 8.53 -9.06 -4.73
CA CYS A 59 9.18 -10.30 -5.17
C CYS A 59 8.17 -11.45 -5.27
N ALA A 60 7.38 -11.67 -4.22
CA ALA A 60 6.39 -12.74 -4.21
C ALA A 60 5.29 -12.54 -5.26
N ALA A 61 4.80 -11.31 -5.45
CA ALA A 61 3.83 -10.99 -6.50
C ALA A 61 4.38 -11.32 -7.89
N GLY A 62 5.66 -11.02 -8.15
CA GLY A 62 6.34 -11.38 -9.39
C GLY A 62 6.43 -12.89 -9.60
N PHE A 63 6.96 -13.62 -8.62
CA PHE A 63 7.14 -15.08 -8.70
C PHE A 63 5.80 -15.84 -8.73
N ALA A 64 4.78 -15.36 -8.04
CA ALA A 64 3.45 -15.97 -8.02
C ALA A 64 2.59 -15.62 -9.25
N GLY A 65 3.10 -14.81 -10.17
CA GLY A 65 2.41 -14.51 -11.42
C GLY A 65 1.26 -13.52 -11.28
N ALA A 66 1.35 -12.55 -10.35
CA ALA A 66 0.39 -11.45 -10.25
C ALA A 66 0.36 -10.53 -11.48
N GLY A 67 1.36 -10.64 -12.36
CA GLY A 67 1.51 -9.82 -13.55
C GLY A 67 2.25 -8.50 -13.28
N PRO A 68 2.61 -7.77 -14.34
CA PRO A 68 3.49 -6.61 -14.24
C PRO A 68 2.85 -5.40 -13.56
N GLY A 69 1.52 -5.24 -13.65
CA GLY A 69 0.81 -4.11 -13.03
C GLY A 69 0.95 -4.07 -11.50
N PRO A 70 0.57 -5.14 -10.77
CA PRO A 70 0.72 -5.20 -9.32
C PRO A 70 2.16 -5.09 -8.83
N VAL A 71 3.12 -5.71 -9.54
CA VAL A 71 4.55 -5.63 -9.20
C VAL A 71 5.06 -4.19 -9.36
N LEU A 72 4.72 -3.53 -10.46
CA LEU A 72 5.05 -2.12 -10.67
C LEU A 72 4.43 -1.24 -9.59
N ALA A 73 3.14 -1.46 -9.28
CA ALA A 73 2.44 -0.70 -8.26
C ALA A 73 3.15 -0.78 -6.91
N ALA A 74 3.50 -1.99 -6.46
CA ALA A 74 4.20 -2.21 -5.20
C ALA A 74 5.59 -1.56 -5.18
N ALA A 75 6.40 -1.76 -6.24
CA ALA A 75 7.78 -1.29 -6.29
C ALA A 75 7.91 0.22 -6.47
N ALA A 76 7.13 0.81 -7.40
CA ALA A 76 7.20 2.24 -7.67
C ALA A 76 6.62 3.07 -6.50
N ALA A 77 5.52 2.61 -5.89
CA ALA A 77 4.96 3.25 -4.70
C ALA A 77 5.91 3.16 -3.50
N ALA A 78 6.62 2.03 -3.34
CA ALA A 78 7.67 1.90 -2.32
C ALA A 78 8.82 2.89 -2.57
N GLY A 79 9.29 3.02 -3.81
CA GLY A 79 10.37 3.96 -4.15
C GLY A 79 9.99 5.41 -3.83
N LEU A 80 8.77 5.82 -4.18
CA LEU A 80 8.25 7.15 -3.82
C LEU A 80 8.11 7.34 -2.31
N GLY A 81 7.61 6.32 -1.61
CA GLY A 81 7.51 6.34 -0.15
C GLY A 81 8.87 6.39 0.54
N ALA A 82 9.90 5.72 0.00
CA ALA A 82 11.26 5.75 0.55
C ALA A 82 11.91 7.13 0.40
N VAL A 83 11.62 7.84 -0.70
CA VAL A 83 12.05 9.23 -0.85
C VAL A 83 11.37 10.12 0.20
N ASP A 84 10.08 9.94 0.45
CA ASP A 84 9.34 10.71 1.46
C ASP A 84 9.82 10.39 2.88
N ASP A 85 10.04 9.10 3.18
CA ASP A 85 10.58 8.67 4.46
C ASP A 85 11.98 9.25 4.71
N LEU A 86 12.86 9.31 3.72
CA LEU A 86 14.25 9.76 3.89
C LEU A 86 14.46 11.28 3.76
N VAL A 87 13.66 11.96 2.95
CA VAL A 87 13.88 13.37 2.54
C VAL A 87 12.71 14.28 2.93
N GLY A 88 11.55 13.72 3.27
CA GLY A 88 10.34 14.47 3.55
C GLY A 88 10.47 15.41 4.76
N ASP A 89 10.20 16.70 4.54
CA ASP A 89 10.12 17.69 5.60
C ASP A 89 8.68 17.79 6.14
N SER A 90 8.54 17.89 7.46
CA SER A 90 7.26 17.83 8.18
C SER A 90 6.46 19.15 8.17
N SER A 91 6.95 20.15 7.44
CA SER A 91 6.55 21.55 7.53
C SER A 91 5.23 21.92 6.83
N SER A 92 4.70 21.05 5.95
CA SER A 92 3.42 21.28 5.25
C SER A 92 2.53 20.04 5.32
N LYS A 93 1.39 20.10 6.03
CA LYS A 93 0.44 18.99 6.17
C LYS A 93 -0.88 19.25 5.42
N GLY A 94 -1.34 18.24 4.67
CA GLY A 94 -2.71 18.14 4.16
C GLY A 94 -2.89 18.53 2.69
N PHE A 95 -3.90 17.94 2.04
CA PHE A 95 -4.14 18.04 0.59
C PHE A 95 -4.37 19.49 0.13
N LYS A 96 -5.14 20.28 0.90
CA LYS A 96 -5.37 21.71 0.63
C LYS A 96 -4.10 22.55 0.70
N GLY A 97 -3.19 22.21 1.61
CA GLY A 97 -1.90 22.89 1.73
C GLY A 97 -1.03 22.66 0.50
N HIS A 98 -0.93 21.40 0.06
CA HIS A 98 -0.15 21.04 -1.13
C HIS A 98 -0.76 21.56 -2.44
N LEU A 99 -2.08 21.49 -2.60
CA LEU A 99 -2.76 22.04 -3.79
C LEU A 99 -2.70 23.57 -3.82
N GLY A 100 -2.81 24.23 -2.66
CA GLY A 100 -2.64 25.67 -2.54
C GLY A 100 -1.22 26.12 -2.87
N ALA A 101 -0.21 25.37 -2.42
CA ALA A 101 1.19 25.58 -2.77
C ALA A 101 1.45 25.38 -4.27
N LEU A 102 0.91 24.30 -4.84
CA LEU A 102 1.00 24.05 -6.28
C LEU A 102 0.35 25.17 -7.11
N ALA A 103 -0.79 25.71 -6.65
CA ALA A 103 -1.45 26.85 -7.29
C ALA A 103 -0.61 28.14 -7.22
N ARG A 104 0.36 28.24 -6.29
CA ARG A 104 1.36 29.32 -6.21
C ARG A 104 2.66 28.99 -6.95
N GLY A 105 2.73 27.86 -7.65
CA GLY A 105 3.95 27.40 -8.33
C GLY A 105 4.99 26.74 -7.41
N GLU A 106 4.64 26.48 -6.14
CA GLU A 106 5.52 25.82 -5.17
C GLU A 106 5.37 24.29 -5.32
N VAL A 107 6.45 23.62 -5.73
CA VAL A 107 6.50 22.15 -5.78
C VAL A 107 6.78 21.61 -4.38
N THR A 108 5.73 21.11 -3.72
CA THR A 108 5.85 20.44 -2.42
C THR A 108 6.13 18.95 -2.59
N THR A 109 6.76 18.32 -1.59
CA THR A 109 6.93 16.86 -1.53
C THR A 109 5.59 16.13 -1.65
N GLY A 110 4.54 16.67 -1.03
CA GLY A 110 3.17 16.16 -1.17
C GLY A 110 2.62 16.22 -2.59
N ALA A 111 2.91 17.27 -3.37
CA ALA A 111 2.50 17.36 -4.78
C ALA A 111 3.24 16.32 -5.65
N VAL A 112 4.54 16.13 -5.40
CA VAL A 112 5.34 15.09 -6.06
C VAL A 112 4.79 13.70 -5.73
N LYS A 113 4.43 13.44 -4.48
CA LYS A 113 3.82 12.17 -4.05
C LYS A 113 2.47 11.90 -4.72
N ILE A 114 1.58 12.89 -4.77
CA ILE A 114 0.27 12.77 -5.44
C ILE A 114 0.46 12.44 -6.93
N LEU A 115 1.33 13.18 -7.62
CA LEU A 115 1.60 12.94 -9.04
C LEU A 115 2.27 11.58 -9.26
N GLY A 116 3.27 11.24 -8.46
CA GLY A 116 4.00 9.98 -8.56
C GLY A 116 3.11 8.76 -8.32
N LEU A 117 2.28 8.79 -7.28
CA LEU A 117 1.31 7.71 -7.01
C LEU A 117 0.22 7.65 -8.09
N GLY A 118 -0.22 8.80 -8.61
CA GLY A 118 -1.14 8.88 -9.75
C GLY A 118 -0.58 8.23 -11.02
N LEU A 119 0.66 8.54 -11.39
CA LEU A 119 1.37 7.94 -12.52
C LEU A 119 1.64 6.45 -12.31
N THR A 120 2.02 6.05 -11.10
CA THR A 120 2.17 4.64 -10.71
C THR A 120 0.85 3.89 -10.87
N GLY A 121 -0.25 4.47 -10.41
CA GLY A 121 -1.59 3.93 -10.57
C GLY A 121 -1.99 3.79 -12.02
N LEU A 122 -1.71 4.81 -12.85
CA LEU A 122 -2.02 4.81 -14.27
C LEU A 122 -1.27 3.70 -15.01
N ALA A 123 0.04 3.59 -14.79
CA ALA A 123 0.86 2.56 -15.39
C ALA A 123 0.42 1.15 -14.94
N SER A 124 0.15 0.97 -13.65
CA SER A 124 -0.36 -0.30 -13.11
C SER A 124 -1.70 -0.68 -13.75
N ALA A 125 -2.68 0.23 -13.77
CA ALA A 125 -4.00 -0.02 -14.34
C ALA A 125 -3.92 -0.33 -15.84
N ALA A 126 -3.09 0.40 -16.60
CA ALA A 126 -2.90 0.16 -18.02
C ALA A 126 -2.30 -1.23 -18.30
N LEU A 127 -1.35 -1.68 -17.47
CA LEU A 127 -0.76 -3.01 -17.56
C LEU A 127 -1.76 -4.11 -17.23
N VAL A 128 -2.60 -3.91 -16.20
CA VAL A 128 -3.69 -4.83 -15.86
C VAL A 128 -4.70 -4.92 -17.00
N ASP A 129 -5.18 -3.80 -17.51
CA ASP A 129 -6.15 -3.75 -18.62
C ASP A 129 -5.58 -4.34 -19.91
N GLY A 130 -4.29 -4.12 -20.18
CA GLY A 130 -3.58 -4.73 -21.31
C GLY A 130 -3.38 -6.24 -21.17
N ALA A 131 -3.15 -6.75 -19.95
CA ALA A 131 -3.07 -8.18 -19.69
C ALA A 131 -4.44 -8.87 -19.84
N SER A 132 -5.50 -8.27 -19.30
CA SER A 132 -6.87 -8.79 -19.42
C SER A 132 -7.32 -8.90 -20.88
N ARG A 133 -7.00 -7.89 -21.72
CA ARG A 133 -7.26 -7.92 -23.17
C ARG A 133 -6.55 -9.08 -23.87
N ARG A 134 -5.25 -9.27 -23.61
CA ARG A 134 -4.46 -10.36 -24.22
C ARG A 134 -4.92 -11.75 -23.79
N ALA A 135 -5.41 -11.89 -22.57
CA ALA A 135 -5.86 -13.16 -22.03
C ALA A 135 -7.28 -13.57 -22.51
N GLY A 136 -7.95 -12.76 -23.34
CA GLY A 136 -9.31 -13.04 -23.80
C GLY A 136 -10.34 -13.11 -22.66
N ARG A 137 -10.01 -12.55 -21.48
CA ARG A 137 -10.85 -12.60 -20.27
C ARG A 137 -11.96 -11.55 -20.28
N VAL A 138 -12.18 -10.90 -21.41
CA VAL A 138 -13.13 -9.82 -21.58
C VAL A 138 -14.19 -10.30 -22.55
N ALA A 139 -15.45 -10.35 -22.11
CA ALA A 139 -16.58 -10.61 -23.00
C ALA A 139 -16.65 -9.52 -24.08
N ALA A 140 -17.14 -9.85 -25.27
CA ALA A 140 -17.35 -8.87 -26.33
C ALA A 140 -18.31 -7.76 -25.81
N GLY A 141 -17.76 -6.57 -25.54
CA GLY A 141 -18.50 -5.43 -24.97
C GLY A 141 -17.91 -4.85 -23.67
N ASP A 142 -17.04 -5.57 -22.97
CA ASP A 142 -16.49 -5.17 -21.64
C ASP A 142 -15.03 -4.69 -21.70
N THR A 143 -14.50 -4.38 -22.89
CA THR A 143 -13.10 -3.94 -23.05
C THR A 143 -12.83 -2.68 -22.23
N PRO A 144 -11.82 -2.69 -21.34
CA PRO A 144 -11.48 -1.51 -20.55
C PRO A 144 -11.18 -0.34 -21.47
N THR A 145 -11.93 0.75 -21.29
CA THR A 145 -11.70 2.02 -21.97
C THR A 145 -10.59 2.80 -21.28
N PHE A 146 -10.10 3.85 -21.93
CA PHE A 146 -9.17 4.78 -21.30
C PHE A 146 -9.73 5.35 -19.98
N VAL A 147 -11.03 5.61 -19.91
CA VAL A 147 -11.70 6.06 -18.68
C VAL A 147 -11.63 5.01 -17.58
N ASP A 148 -11.82 3.72 -17.91
CA ASP A 148 -11.71 2.63 -16.93
C ASP A 148 -10.29 2.52 -16.36
N THR A 149 -9.29 2.79 -17.20
CA THR A 149 -7.88 2.85 -16.78
C THR A 149 -7.62 4.05 -15.87
N LEU A 150 -8.17 5.24 -16.17
CA LEU A 150 -8.06 6.42 -15.30
C LEU A 150 -8.74 6.20 -13.94
N VAL A 151 -9.94 5.60 -13.91
CA VAL A 151 -10.61 5.23 -12.66
C VAL A 151 -9.77 4.20 -11.91
N GLY A 152 -9.22 3.21 -12.60
CA GLY A 152 -8.29 2.23 -12.01
C GLY A 152 -7.02 2.89 -11.43
N ALA A 153 -6.49 3.90 -12.09
CA ALA A 153 -5.36 4.68 -11.59
C ALA A 153 -5.69 5.35 -10.25
N GLY A 154 -6.87 5.97 -10.17
CA GLY A 154 -7.39 6.55 -8.94
C GLY A 154 -7.58 5.52 -7.83
N VAL A 155 -8.04 4.31 -8.15
CA VAL A 155 -8.16 3.22 -7.18
C VAL A 155 -6.79 2.82 -6.62
N VAL A 156 -5.78 2.62 -7.46
CA VAL A 156 -4.42 2.25 -7.02
C VAL A 156 -3.82 3.34 -6.13
N ALA A 157 -3.86 4.61 -6.59
CA ALA A 157 -3.31 5.73 -5.85
C ALA A 157 -4.07 6.00 -4.53
N GLY A 158 -5.41 5.96 -4.58
CA GLY A 158 -6.26 6.13 -3.40
C GLY A 158 -6.07 5.02 -2.37
N SER A 159 -5.79 3.79 -2.81
CA SER A 159 -5.49 2.66 -1.93
C SER A 159 -4.14 2.85 -1.22
N ALA A 160 -3.11 3.29 -1.94
CA ALA A 160 -1.81 3.68 -1.34
C ALA A 160 -2.00 4.75 -0.26
N ASN A 161 -2.72 5.82 -0.58
CA ASN A 161 -3.03 6.89 0.37
C ASN A 161 -3.83 6.39 1.59
N LEU A 162 -4.84 5.52 1.40
CA LEU A 162 -5.61 4.97 2.50
C LEU A 162 -4.73 4.19 3.49
N LEU A 163 -3.85 3.33 3.01
CA LEU A 163 -2.97 2.56 3.89
C LEU A 163 -1.97 3.49 4.60
N ASN A 164 -1.48 4.52 3.93
CA ASN A 164 -0.64 5.57 4.54
C ASN A 164 -1.38 6.30 5.68
N LEU A 165 -2.68 6.60 5.52
CA LEU A 165 -3.51 7.23 6.56
C LEU A 165 -3.78 6.30 7.75
N LEU A 166 -3.67 4.99 7.55
CA LEU A 166 -3.85 3.99 8.60
C LEU A 166 -2.55 3.67 9.35
N ASP A 167 -1.38 4.04 8.82
CA ASP A 167 -0.08 3.77 9.43
C ASP A 167 0.31 4.80 10.51
N LEU A 168 -0.58 4.98 11.49
CA LEU A 168 -0.41 5.96 12.59
C LEU A 168 -0.33 5.32 13.98
N ARG A 169 -0.57 4.02 14.07
CA ARG A 169 -0.56 3.24 15.30
C ARG A 169 -0.04 1.82 15.01
N PRO A 170 0.68 1.20 15.97
CA PRO A 170 1.23 -0.15 15.85
C PRO A 170 0.22 -1.16 15.28
N GLY A 171 0.61 -1.82 14.20
CA GLY A 171 -0.07 -2.92 13.51
C GLY A 171 -1.35 -2.54 12.78
N ARG A 172 -1.79 -1.26 12.77
CA ARG A 172 -3.07 -0.89 12.17
C ARG A 172 -3.06 -1.12 10.66
N ALA A 173 -2.09 -0.56 9.96
CA ALA A 173 -1.96 -0.72 8.51
C ALA A 173 -1.72 -2.19 8.11
N LEU A 174 -0.91 -2.93 8.87
CA LEU A 174 -0.67 -4.35 8.62
C LEU A 174 -1.90 -5.23 8.83
N LYS A 175 -2.73 -4.97 9.85
CA LYS A 175 -4.00 -5.70 10.04
C LYS A 175 -4.96 -5.49 8.87
N VAL A 176 -5.09 -4.25 8.41
CA VAL A 176 -5.94 -3.92 7.26
C VAL A 176 -5.40 -4.57 5.99
N THR A 177 -4.09 -4.50 5.78
CA THR A 177 -3.40 -5.20 4.69
C THR A 177 -3.61 -6.70 4.73
N LEU A 178 -3.52 -7.32 5.91
CA LEU A 178 -3.74 -8.76 6.10
C LEU A 178 -5.18 -9.15 5.75
N LEU A 179 -6.17 -8.43 6.27
CA LEU A 179 -7.58 -8.73 6.01
C LEU A 179 -7.91 -8.55 4.52
N TRP A 180 -7.55 -7.41 3.94
CA TRP A 180 -7.81 -7.13 2.53
C TRP A 180 -7.04 -8.08 1.61
N GLY A 181 -5.75 -8.31 1.89
CA GLY A 181 -4.91 -9.24 1.14
C GLY A 181 -5.41 -10.67 1.20
N ALA A 182 -5.82 -11.15 2.38
CA ALA A 182 -6.39 -12.49 2.53
C ALA A 182 -7.65 -12.66 1.67
N LEU A 183 -8.56 -11.68 1.69
CA LEU A 183 -9.77 -11.69 0.86
C LEU A 183 -9.42 -11.67 -0.64
N ALA A 184 -8.53 -10.78 -1.07
CA ALA A 184 -8.07 -10.70 -2.46
C ALA A 184 -7.33 -11.98 -2.90
N GLY A 185 -6.68 -12.65 -1.96
CA GLY A 185 -5.94 -13.92 -2.09
C GLY A 185 -6.80 -15.13 -2.45
N THR A 186 -8.13 -15.05 -2.26
CA THR A 186 -9.05 -16.19 -2.46
C THR A 186 -9.51 -16.38 -3.90
N ARG A 187 -9.31 -15.39 -4.78
CA ARG A 187 -9.90 -15.40 -6.13
C ARG A 187 -8.89 -14.97 -7.19
N ALA A 188 -8.81 -15.73 -8.28
CA ALA A 188 -8.12 -15.27 -9.47
C ALA A 188 -8.92 -14.13 -10.14
N PRO A 189 -8.27 -13.16 -10.80
CA PRO A 189 -6.81 -13.05 -10.99
C PRO A 189 -6.06 -12.36 -9.83
N SER A 190 -6.74 -11.83 -8.81
CA SER A 190 -6.10 -11.08 -7.71
C SER A 190 -5.33 -11.92 -6.71
N ALA A 191 -5.50 -13.25 -6.73
CA ALA A 191 -5.03 -14.17 -5.70
C ALA A 191 -3.53 -14.03 -5.39
N ALA A 192 -2.68 -13.96 -6.41
CA ALA A 192 -1.23 -13.83 -6.25
C ALA A 192 -0.83 -12.51 -5.56
N ALA A 193 -1.42 -11.38 -5.99
CA ALA A 193 -1.16 -10.07 -5.40
C ALA A 193 -1.68 -9.97 -3.95
N GLY A 194 -2.91 -10.46 -3.71
CA GLY A 194 -3.50 -10.47 -2.37
C GLY A 194 -2.73 -11.33 -1.38
N ALA A 195 -2.33 -12.54 -1.79
CA ALA A 195 -1.54 -13.42 -0.95
C ALA A 195 -0.13 -12.88 -0.68
N ALA A 196 0.51 -12.24 -1.67
CA ALA A 196 1.80 -11.58 -1.47
C ALA A 196 1.70 -10.43 -0.44
N ALA A 197 0.66 -9.58 -0.54
CA ALA A 197 0.41 -8.51 0.42
C ALA A 197 0.17 -9.04 1.84
N ALA A 198 -0.75 -10.01 1.98
CA ALA A 198 -1.06 -10.62 3.27
C ALA A 198 0.14 -11.36 3.87
N GLY A 199 0.91 -12.07 3.05
CA GLY A 199 2.09 -12.81 3.46
C GLY A 199 3.20 -11.91 4.00
N ALA A 200 3.53 -10.84 3.26
CA ALA A 200 4.49 -9.83 3.71
C ALA A 200 4.04 -9.18 5.03
N ALA A 201 2.74 -8.89 5.16
CA ALA A 201 2.18 -8.36 6.40
C ALA A 201 2.35 -9.30 7.59
N VAL A 202 2.08 -10.60 7.42
CA VAL A 202 2.29 -11.61 8.47
C VAL A 202 3.76 -11.68 8.91
N GLY A 203 4.71 -11.60 7.96
CA GLY A 203 6.14 -11.64 8.24
C GLY A 203 6.63 -10.50 9.13
N LEU A 204 5.92 -9.37 9.12
CA LEU A 204 6.30 -8.13 9.81
C LEU A 204 5.37 -7.77 10.97
N LEU A 205 4.25 -8.49 11.14
CA LEU A 205 3.22 -8.14 12.13
C LEU A 205 3.74 -8.04 13.57
N ARG A 206 4.71 -8.88 13.95
CA ARG A 206 5.25 -8.91 15.32
C ARG A 206 6.05 -7.64 15.69
N PRO A 207 7.09 -7.23 14.94
CA PRO A 207 7.83 -6.01 15.25
C PRO A 207 6.98 -4.74 15.18
N ASP A 208 6.02 -4.67 14.24
CA ASP A 208 5.05 -3.57 14.15
C ASP A 208 4.15 -3.50 15.39
N LEU A 209 3.47 -4.59 15.76
CA LEU A 209 2.62 -4.64 16.95
C LEU A 209 3.35 -4.32 18.26
N ALA A 210 4.65 -4.60 18.32
CA ALA A 210 5.50 -4.25 19.44
C ALA A 210 5.91 -2.77 19.46
N GLY A 211 5.55 -1.98 18.45
CA GLY A 211 5.92 -0.58 18.31
C GLY A 211 7.41 -0.35 18.03
N THR A 212 8.13 -1.38 17.57
CA THR A 212 9.58 -1.33 17.30
C THR A 212 9.91 -1.10 15.84
N ALA A 213 8.94 -1.31 14.95
CA ALA A 213 9.04 -0.96 13.54
C ALA A 213 7.70 -0.35 13.08
N MET A 214 7.72 0.37 11.97
CA MET A 214 6.55 0.95 11.34
C MET A 214 6.76 0.94 9.83
N LEU A 215 5.71 0.67 9.06
CA LEU A 215 5.80 0.59 7.59
C LEU A 215 6.35 1.89 6.98
N GLY A 216 5.97 3.03 7.54
CA GLY A 216 6.25 4.32 6.93
C GLY A 216 5.56 4.47 5.58
N ASP A 217 5.92 5.54 4.88
CA ASP A 217 5.35 5.81 3.56
C ASP A 217 5.83 4.79 2.54
N THR A 218 7.04 4.23 2.69
CA THR A 218 7.55 3.14 1.85
C THR A 218 6.63 1.93 1.87
N GLY A 219 6.35 1.39 3.07
CA GLY A 219 5.58 0.16 3.22
C GLY A 219 4.10 0.37 2.96
N ALA A 220 3.53 1.44 3.51
CA ALA A 220 2.10 1.69 3.43
C ALA A 220 1.65 1.99 1.99
N ASN A 221 2.41 2.80 1.24
CA ASN A 221 2.09 3.06 -0.17
C ASN A 221 2.29 1.80 -1.02
N SER A 222 3.34 0.99 -0.75
CA SER A 222 3.54 -0.30 -1.43
C SER A 222 2.36 -1.26 -1.21
N ALA A 223 1.94 -1.42 0.04
CA ALA A 223 0.82 -2.29 0.44
C ALA A 223 -0.48 -1.85 -0.22
N GLY A 224 -0.82 -0.56 -0.10
CA GLY A 224 -2.04 -0.01 -0.66
C GLY A 224 -2.04 -0.04 -2.19
N ALA A 225 -0.93 0.28 -2.86
CA ALA A 225 -0.84 0.22 -4.32
C ALA A 225 -0.98 -1.22 -4.85
N LEU A 226 -0.34 -2.20 -4.18
CA LEU A 226 -0.47 -3.61 -4.52
C LEU A 226 -1.92 -4.11 -4.40
N LEU A 227 -2.58 -3.80 -3.27
CA LEU A 227 -3.97 -4.19 -3.01
C LEU A 227 -4.97 -3.45 -3.92
N GLY A 228 -4.72 -2.17 -4.20
CA GLY A 228 -5.48 -1.40 -5.18
C GLY A 228 -5.36 -1.99 -6.58
N SER A 229 -4.16 -2.43 -6.98
CA SER A 229 -3.95 -3.14 -8.25
C SER A 229 -4.64 -4.52 -8.26
N ALA A 230 -4.63 -5.25 -7.15
CA ALA A 230 -5.40 -6.48 -6.98
C ALA A 230 -6.93 -6.26 -7.11
N LEU A 231 -7.43 -5.12 -6.61
CA LEU A 231 -8.83 -4.74 -6.76
C LEU A 231 -9.16 -4.40 -8.22
N VAL A 232 -8.29 -3.67 -8.92
CA VAL A 232 -8.43 -3.36 -10.36
C VAL A 232 -8.42 -4.63 -11.23
N GLN A 233 -7.62 -5.64 -10.84
CA GLN A 233 -7.58 -6.95 -11.50
C GLN A 233 -8.88 -7.76 -11.35
N SER A 234 -9.56 -7.62 -10.21
CA SER A 234 -10.74 -8.44 -9.85
C SER A 234 -12.07 -7.73 -10.09
N THR A 235 -12.05 -6.47 -10.55
CA THR A 235 -13.26 -5.66 -10.74
C THR A 235 -13.34 -5.03 -12.12
N GLY A 236 -14.56 -4.99 -12.67
CA GLY A 236 -14.90 -4.18 -13.85
C GLY A 236 -15.20 -2.73 -13.48
N ARG A 237 -15.68 -1.94 -14.47
CA ARG A 237 -15.99 -0.51 -14.32
C ARG A 237 -16.73 -0.15 -13.03
N ARG A 238 -17.84 -0.86 -12.75
CA ARG A 238 -18.68 -0.59 -11.56
C ARG A 238 -17.89 -0.75 -10.26
N GLY A 239 -17.13 -1.83 -10.12
CA GLY A 239 -16.32 -2.07 -8.92
C GLY A 239 -15.23 -1.02 -8.75
N ARG A 240 -14.56 -0.60 -9.85
CA ARG A 240 -13.59 0.50 -9.82
C ARG A 240 -14.21 1.83 -9.39
N LEU A 241 -15.38 2.17 -9.93
CA LEU A 241 -16.10 3.40 -9.57
C LEU A 241 -16.53 3.42 -8.10
N VAL A 242 -17.12 2.31 -7.61
CA VAL A 242 -17.50 2.18 -6.19
C VAL A 242 -16.27 2.30 -5.30
N SER A 243 -15.17 1.62 -5.66
CA SER A 243 -13.92 1.67 -4.91
C SER A 243 -13.34 3.07 -4.88
N LEU A 244 -13.28 3.75 -6.01
CA LEU A 244 -12.80 5.13 -6.10
C LEU A 244 -13.67 6.07 -5.27
N ALA A 245 -14.99 5.93 -5.32
CA ALA A 245 -15.92 6.72 -4.52
C ALA A 245 -15.67 6.53 -3.01
N VAL A 246 -15.52 5.28 -2.55
CA VAL A 246 -15.21 4.97 -1.15
C VAL A 246 -13.85 5.54 -0.74
N LEU A 247 -12.80 5.30 -1.53
CA LEU A 247 -11.45 5.81 -1.26
C LEU A 247 -11.41 7.34 -1.22
N SER A 248 -12.12 8.00 -2.13
CA SER A 248 -12.24 9.46 -2.15
C SER A 248 -13.00 9.98 -0.94
N ALA A 249 -14.13 9.34 -0.57
CA ALA A 249 -14.90 9.71 0.61
C ALA A 249 -14.08 9.57 1.90
N LEU A 250 -13.34 8.46 2.05
CA LEU A 250 -12.43 8.24 3.18
C LEU A 250 -11.31 9.28 3.22
N THR A 251 -10.68 9.57 2.08
CA THR A 251 -9.63 10.59 1.99
C THR A 251 -10.16 11.96 2.40
N LEU A 252 -11.31 12.39 1.88
CA LEU A 252 -11.93 13.66 2.24
C LEU A 252 -12.39 13.69 3.71
N ALA A 253 -12.88 12.57 4.24
CA ALA A 253 -13.25 12.46 5.66
C ALA A 253 -12.03 12.63 6.57
N SER A 254 -10.86 12.08 6.17
CA SER A 254 -9.62 12.16 6.94
C SER A 254 -9.12 13.58 7.16
N GLU A 255 -9.47 14.53 6.26
CA GLU A 255 -9.13 15.94 6.43
C GLU A 255 -9.91 16.62 7.55
N LYS A 256 -11.13 16.13 7.83
CA LYS A 256 -12.04 16.74 8.81
C LYS A 256 -12.00 16.01 10.14
N VAL A 257 -11.83 14.69 10.10
CA VAL A 257 -11.90 13.82 11.27
C VAL A 257 -10.74 12.83 11.24
N SER A 258 -9.96 12.80 12.32
CA SER A 258 -8.89 11.81 12.47
C SER A 258 -9.48 10.40 12.57
N PHE A 259 -9.03 9.49 11.69
CA PHE A 259 -9.39 8.07 11.78
C PHE A 259 -9.03 7.47 13.14
N THR A 260 -7.89 7.87 13.71
CA THR A 260 -7.51 7.46 15.07
C THR A 260 -8.57 7.84 16.09
N LYS A 261 -9.10 9.06 16.04
CA LYS A 261 -10.15 9.51 16.97
C LYS A 261 -11.44 8.69 16.81
N VAL A 262 -11.85 8.40 15.58
CA VAL A 262 -13.04 7.58 15.29
C VAL A 262 -12.87 6.14 15.78
N ILE A 263 -11.70 5.56 15.56
CA ILE A 263 -11.35 4.20 16.01
C ILE A 263 -11.35 4.15 17.54
N GLU A 264 -10.69 5.09 18.21
CA GLU A 264 -10.63 5.15 19.68
C GLU A 264 -12.00 5.38 20.33
N SER A 265 -12.92 6.12 19.67
CA SER A 265 -14.27 6.37 20.18
C SER A 265 -15.27 5.23 19.91
N THR A 266 -14.90 4.22 19.13
CA THR A 266 -15.81 3.12 18.74
C THR A 266 -15.33 1.81 19.40
N PRO A 267 -16.02 1.27 20.43
CA PRO A 267 -15.50 0.18 21.26
C PRO A 267 -14.95 -1.02 20.46
N VAL A 268 -15.74 -1.53 19.52
CA VAL A 268 -15.33 -2.69 18.68
C VAL A 268 -14.10 -2.36 17.84
N LEU A 269 -14.03 -1.17 17.23
CA LEU A 269 -12.88 -0.79 16.40
C LEU A 269 -11.63 -0.56 17.26
N ARG A 270 -11.78 0.05 18.43
CA ARG A 270 -10.70 0.25 19.39
C ARG A 270 -10.11 -1.08 19.84
N ASP A 271 -10.95 -2.04 20.18
CA ASP A 271 -10.51 -3.34 20.68
C ASP A 271 -9.79 -4.14 19.58
N LEU A 272 -10.30 -4.09 18.34
CA LEU A 272 -9.62 -4.68 17.17
C LEU A 272 -8.30 -3.97 16.84
N ASP A 273 -8.27 -2.64 16.94
CA ASP A 273 -7.06 -1.84 16.71
C ASP A 273 -6.00 -2.15 17.78
N ALA A 274 -6.39 -2.29 19.04
CA ALA A 274 -5.52 -2.64 20.16
C ALA A 274 -5.08 -4.12 20.17
N LEU A 275 -5.83 -5.02 19.54
CA LEU A 275 -5.56 -6.47 19.57
C LEU A 275 -4.09 -6.80 19.20
N GLY A 276 -3.37 -7.47 20.09
CA GLY A 276 -1.98 -7.87 19.87
C GLY A 276 -0.93 -6.78 20.09
N ARG A 277 -1.33 -5.54 20.42
CA ARG A 277 -0.43 -4.53 20.98
C ARG A 277 -0.06 -4.91 22.41
N ARG A 278 1.12 -4.47 22.84
CA ARG A 278 1.59 -4.59 24.22
C ARG A 278 1.25 -3.35 25.01
#